data_AF-A0A182PCT7-F1
#
_entry.id   AF-A0A182PCT7-F1
#
_cell.length_a   1.000
_cell.length_b   1.000
_cell.length_c   1.000
_cell.angle_alpha   90.00
_cell.angle_beta   90.00
_cell.angle_gamma   90.00
#
_symmetry.space_group_name_H-M   'P 1'
#
loop_
_entity.id
_entity.type
_entity.pdbx_description
1 polymer ?
#
loop_
_entity_poly.entity_id
_entity_poly.type
_entity_poly.pdbx_seq_one_letter_code
_entity_poly.pdbx_strand_id
1 'polypeptide(L)'
;MGIQQCRSTKVQILEVPQLRVDPPSVTLFRGDSLLIRCLSQDTDRRFGTLGYSWTKNGALFQSDPNAELWEDLYPDGSILKVNNLQKSVIFTCIVSNSVAPVSRSVHVTVVEPGTVTLCPQSDDFGVSWPASASGPAVLADCPKRGTGLASRICEQRDFGRPEWLVPDFSDCVPEEVIEITNEFRGLTYGYQKTNGSNVLQSCLKFATTHAATFLPGEGGVLLALLQEQIKQLQDLVQAAALNHETTMAAPISSSSSSALGPAAGSGVKHAASTTATHQLNSFYLYTETVKGLPFNLQIYGDQLYSDQLYMEMDRSASLQDIVANGTVLVTVISYKNLTSFLPRFYFAKNSFGTDIDYIPASKIISSWLYYANRTGSEANQPLHVPLEAAHVEIVFQHENSPTSEWIPLCGYDSKATFEPTWRTDLCITENLLENITRCICPLSGTFVVLLAKKNYNYW
;
A
#
# COMPACT_ATOMS: atom_id res chain seq x y z
N MET A 1 38.46 11.74 48.33
CA MET A 1 38.46 11.37 46.90
C MET A 1 37.61 10.11 46.75
N GLY A 2 36.47 10.17 46.08
CA GLY A 2 35.64 9.00 45.79
C GLY A 2 35.94 8.51 44.37
N ILE A 3 36.42 7.27 44.25
CA ILE A 3 36.62 6.62 42.95
C ILE A 3 35.27 6.05 42.52
N GLN A 4 34.65 6.64 41.50
CA GLN A 4 33.46 6.10 40.87
C GLN A 4 33.89 4.96 39.93
N GLN A 5 33.67 3.71 40.34
CA GLN A 5 33.86 2.56 39.45
C GLN A 5 32.62 2.40 38.56
N CYS A 6 32.77 2.69 37.27
CA CYS A 6 31.74 2.41 36.27
C CYS A 6 31.65 0.88 36.08
N ARG A 7 30.59 0.27 36.62
CA ARG A 7 30.29 -1.16 36.43
C ARG A 7 29.67 -1.33 35.04
N SER A 8 30.32 -2.06 34.15
CA SER A 8 29.72 -2.40 32.86
C SER A 8 28.63 -3.45 33.05
N THR A 9 27.45 -3.20 32.48
CA THR A 9 26.35 -4.16 32.45
C THR A 9 26.31 -4.78 31.06
N LYS A 10 26.47 -6.10 30.98
CA LYS A 10 26.31 -6.84 29.73
C LYS A 10 24.82 -7.12 29.54
N VAL A 11 24.22 -6.51 28.53
CA VAL A 11 22.84 -6.80 28.11
C VAL A 11 22.91 -7.79 26.95
N GLN A 12 22.13 -8.87 27.04
CA GLN A 12 21.95 -9.82 25.95
C GLN A 12 20.48 -9.76 25.54
N ILE A 13 20.23 -9.45 24.27
CA ILE A 13 18.89 -9.46 23.68
C ILE A 13 18.68 -10.86 23.11
N LEU A 14 17.56 -11.48 23.48
CA LEU A 14 17.11 -12.76 22.92
C LEU A 14 15.95 -12.47 21.97
N GLU A 15 15.94 -13.15 20.83
CA GLU A 15 14.92 -12.99 19.81
C GLU A 15 14.03 -14.23 19.74
N VAL A 16 12.84 -14.07 19.16
CA VAL A 16 11.97 -15.20 18.85
C VAL A 16 12.54 -16.00 17.68
N PRO A 17 12.31 -17.32 17.59
CA PRO A 17 12.88 -18.14 16.54
C PRO A 17 12.40 -17.71 15.14
N GLN A 18 13.29 -17.74 14.15
CA GLN A 18 12.91 -17.57 12.75
C GLN A 18 12.43 -18.90 12.15
N LEU A 19 11.19 -18.96 11.67
CA LEU A 19 10.54 -20.21 11.28
C LEU A 19 10.28 -20.32 9.77
N ARG A 20 10.64 -21.46 9.18
CA ARG A 20 10.28 -21.85 7.80
C ARG A 20 9.54 -23.18 7.78
N VAL A 21 8.52 -23.27 6.93
CA VAL A 21 7.82 -24.52 6.62
C VAL A 21 7.93 -24.83 5.13
N ASP A 22 8.09 -26.11 4.79
CA ASP A 22 8.26 -26.59 3.41
C ASP A 22 7.40 -27.85 3.18
N PRO A 23 6.44 -27.83 2.23
CA PRO A 23 6.01 -26.66 1.45
C PRO A 23 5.12 -25.71 2.29
N PRO A 24 5.00 -24.42 1.93
CA PRO A 24 4.06 -23.49 2.57
C PRO A 24 2.60 -23.70 2.11
N SER A 25 2.38 -24.23 0.91
CA SER A 25 1.07 -24.64 0.41
C SER A 25 1.21 -25.73 -0.65
N VAL A 26 0.21 -26.60 -0.77
CA VAL A 26 0.21 -27.67 -1.77
C VAL A 26 -1.22 -28.11 -2.11
N THR A 27 -1.43 -28.46 -3.39
CA THR A 27 -2.63 -29.18 -3.82
C THR A 27 -2.26 -30.64 -4.08
N LEU A 28 -3.05 -31.56 -3.53
CA LEU A 28 -2.87 -33.01 -3.64
C LEU A 28 -4.17 -33.69 -4.08
N PHE A 29 -4.05 -34.90 -4.62
CA PHE A 29 -5.21 -35.74 -4.88
C PHE A 29 -5.60 -36.54 -3.64
N ARG A 30 -6.89 -36.92 -3.56
CA ARG A 30 -7.36 -37.79 -2.48
C ARG A 30 -6.54 -39.09 -2.45
N GLY A 31 -6.02 -39.41 -1.26
CA GLY A 31 -5.21 -40.59 -0.99
C GLY A 31 -3.70 -40.34 -1.06
N ASP A 32 -3.26 -39.17 -1.53
CA ASP A 32 -1.84 -38.83 -1.55
C ASP A 32 -1.26 -38.68 -0.14
N SER A 33 0.07 -38.81 -0.07
CA SER A 33 0.85 -38.57 1.15
C SER A 33 1.68 -37.29 1.00
N LEU A 34 1.98 -36.65 2.13
CA LEU A 34 2.74 -35.40 2.20
C LEU A 34 3.83 -35.49 3.27
N LEU A 35 5.01 -34.94 2.95
CA LEU A 35 6.05 -34.66 3.93
C LEU A 35 6.13 -33.15 4.14
N ILE A 36 5.98 -32.70 5.37
CA ILE A 36 6.13 -31.30 5.76
C ILE A 36 7.38 -31.18 6.62
N ARG A 37 8.24 -30.22 6.30
CA ARG A 37 9.40 -29.85 7.12
C ARG A 37 9.12 -28.54 7.82
N CYS A 38 9.51 -28.46 9.08
CA CYS A 38 9.48 -27.25 9.88
C CYS A 38 10.89 -27.02 10.41
N LEU A 39 11.52 -25.91 9.99
CA LEU A 39 12.92 -25.63 10.24
C LEU A 39 13.08 -24.27 10.89
N SER A 40 13.89 -24.21 11.94
CA SER A 40 14.42 -22.96 12.47
C SER A 40 15.52 -22.45 11.53
N GLN A 41 15.48 -21.18 11.16
CA GLN A 41 16.55 -20.53 10.40
C GLN A 41 17.68 -20.02 11.30
N ASP A 42 17.49 -20.04 12.62
CA ASP A 42 18.50 -19.61 13.58
C ASP A 42 19.64 -20.61 13.70
N THR A 43 20.80 -20.25 13.14
CA THR A 43 22.04 -21.02 13.33
C THR A 43 22.70 -20.77 14.70
N ASP A 44 22.20 -19.81 15.48
CA ASP A 44 22.83 -19.38 16.71
C ASP A 44 22.34 -20.18 17.91
N ARG A 45 23.18 -21.12 18.37
CA ARG A 45 22.91 -21.98 19.53
C ARG A 45 22.70 -21.21 20.85
N ARG A 46 22.89 -19.89 20.86
CA ARG A 46 22.59 -19.02 22.01
C ARG A 46 21.09 -18.94 22.34
N PHE A 47 20.20 -19.33 21.43
CA PHE A 47 18.74 -19.31 21.65
C PHE A 47 18.20 -20.51 22.47
N GLY A 48 19.08 -21.41 22.92
CA GLY A 48 18.70 -22.55 23.77
C GLY A 48 18.06 -23.70 22.99
N THR A 49 17.54 -24.69 23.70
CA THR A 49 16.84 -25.83 23.11
C THR A 49 15.49 -25.39 22.54
N LEU A 50 15.27 -25.63 21.25
CA LEU A 50 13.99 -25.35 20.59
C LEU A 50 13.01 -26.50 20.84
N GLY A 51 11.77 -26.15 21.20
CA GLY A 51 10.66 -27.09 21.27
C GLY A 51 9.78 -27.00 20.03
N TYR A 52 9.40 -28.14 19.46
CA TYR A 52 8.52 -28.23 18.29
C TYR A 52 7.20 -28.90 18.67
N SER A 53 6.11 -28.43 18.08
CA SER A 53 4.80 -29.06 18.18
C SER A 53 3.96 -28.80 16.95
N TRP A 54 2.96 -29.66 16.72
CA TRP A 54 2.11 -29.62 15.54
C TRP A 54 0.63 -29.57 15.93
N THR A 55 -0.14 -28.80 15.18
CA THR A 55 -1.60 -28.81 15.25
C THR A 55 -2.21 -29.11 13.88
N LYS A 56 -3.42 -29.66 13.89
CA LYS A 56 -4.23 -29.99 12.72
C LYS A 56 -5.56 -29.25 12.85
N ASN A 57 -5.85 -28.34 11.92
CA ASN A 57 -7.01 -27.45 11.95
C ASN A 57 -7.16 -26.70 13.29
N GLY A 58 -6.02 -26.25 13.85
CA GLY A 58 -5.96 -25.53 15.13
C GLY A 58 -6.05 -26.40 16.39
N ALA A 59 -6.22 -27.72 16.27
CA ALA A 59 -6.25 -28.65 17.41
C ALA A 59 -4.98 -29.51 17.49
N LEU A 60 -4.52 -29.81 18.70
CA LEU A 60 -3.47 -30.79 18.93
C LEU A 60 -3.96 -32.18 18.50
N PHE A 61 -3.06 -32.98 17.93
CA PHE A 61 -3.34 -34.35 17.53
C PHE A 61 -2.24 -35.29 18.05
N GLN A 62 -2.60 -36.55 18.25
CA GLN A 62 -1.65 -37.57 18.67
C GLN A 62 -0.86 -38.07 17.46
N SER A 63 0.45 -38.21 17.62
CA SER A 63 1.32 -38.80 16.59
C SER A 63 0.95 -40.27 16.37
N ASP A 64 0.67 -40.66 15.12
CA ASP A 64 0.31 -42.01 14.70
C ASP A 64 1.15 -42.43 13.47
N PRO A 65 1.98 -43.50 13.58
CA PRO A 65 2.76 -44.03 12.46
C PRO A 65 1.95 -44.37 11.20
N ASN A 66 0.66 -44.67 11.34
CA ASN A 66 -0.21 -45.07 10.23
C ASN A 66 -0.99 -43.91 9.61
N ALA A 67 -1.00 -42.73 10.25
CA ALA A 67 -1.75 -41.57 9.79
C ALA A 67 -0.84 -40.34 9.76
N GLU A 68 -0.76 -39.58 10.85
CA GLU A 68 0.08 -38.40 10.99
C GLU A 68 1.21 -38.63 11.99
N LEU A 69 2.42 -38.83 11.48
CA LEU A 69 3.62 -39.06 12.29
C LEU A 69 4.52 -37.84 12.24
N TRP A 70 4.79 -37.23 13.39
CA TRP A 70 5.82 -36.20 13.50
C TRP A 70 7.03 -36.66 14.30
N GLU A 71 8.20 -36.18 13.89
CA GLU A 71 9.52 -36.52 14.46
C GLU A 71 10.38 -35.26 14.53
N ASP A 72 11.08 -35.04 15.64
CA ASP A 72 11.98 -33.90 15.79
C ASP A 72 13.31 -34.13 15.09
N LEU A 73 13.73 -33.16 14.29
CA LEU A 73 15.06 -33.07 13.70
C LEU A 73 15.95 -32.27 14.64
N TYR A 74 16.65 -32.95 15.54
CA TYR A 74 17.58 -32.27 16.44
C TYR A 74 18.77 -31.65 15.68
N PRO A 75 19.16 -30.39 15.93
CA PRO A 75 18.58 -29.44 16.88
C PRO A 75 17.53 -28.46 16.30
N ASP A 76 17.44 -28.35 14.98
CA ASP A 76 16.89 -27.15 14.32
C ASP A 76 15.60 -27.42 13.51
N GLY A 77 14.89 -28.52 13.74
CA GLY A 77 13.61 -28.73 13.06
C GLY A 77 12.71 -29.85 13.59
N SER A 78 11.63 -30.07 12.86
CA SER A 78 10.68 -31.17 13.02
C SER A 78 10.11 -31.53 11.64
N ILE A 79 9.80 -32.80 11.41
CA ILE A 79 9.15 -33.29 10.19
C ILE A 79 7.79 -33.88 10.55
N LEU A 80 6.81 -33.66 9.68
CA LEU A 80 5.49 -34.27 9.77
C LEU A 80 5.24 -35.06 8.48
N LYS A 81 5.08 -36.37 8.63
CA LYS A 81 4.69 -37.32 7.59
C LYS A 81 3.19 -37.54 7.70
N VAL A 82 2.46 -37.22 6.64
CA VAL A 82 1.00 -37.38 6.57
C VAL A 82 0.70 -38.40 5.48
N ASN A 83 -0.01 -39.46 5.85
CA ASN A 83 -0.38 -40.51 4.92
C ASN A 83 -1.86 -40.47 4.55
N ASN A 84 -2.19 -40.84 3.31
CA ASN A 84 -3.55 -41.13 2.85
C ASN A 84 -4.54 -39.96 3.10
N LEU A 85 -4.20 -38.75 2.67
CA LEU A 85 -4.99 -37.54 2.88
C LEU A 85 -6.36 -37.62 2.19
N GLN A 86 -7.43 -37.50 2.98
CA GLN A 86 -8.81 -37.60 2.46
C GLN A 86 -9.48 -36.25 2.20
N LYS A 87 -9.08 -35.22 2.96
CA LYS A 87 -9.71 -33.89 2.97
C LYS A 87 -8.66 -32.80 3.13
N SER A 88 -8.97 -31.61 2.61
CA SER A 88 -8.18 -30.40 2.83
C SER A 88 -8.00 -30.14 4.32
N VAL A 89 -6.82 -29.65 4.69
CA VAL A 89 -6.38 -29.53 6.09
C VAL A 89 -5.34 -28.42 6.22
N ILE A 90 -5.34 -27.76 7.36
CA ILE A 90 -4.29 -26.82 7.73
C ILE A 90 -3.45 -27.47 8.83
N PHE A 91 -2.16 -27.66 8.57
CA PHE A 91 -1.21 -28.06 9.59
C PHE A 91 -0.44 -26.83 10.06
N THR A 92 -0.23 -26.68 11.36
CA THR A 92 0.54 -25.56 11.90
C THR A 92 1.68 -26.11 12.74
N CYS A 93 2.91 -25.75 12.36
CA CYS A 93 4.09 -25.98 13.18
C CYS A 93 4.25 -24.82 14.17
N ILE A 94 4.48 -25.15 15.44
CA ILE A 94 4.71 -24.19 16.51
C ILE A 94 6.10 -24.47 17.08
N VAL A 95 6.96 -23.45 17.08
CA VAL A 95 8.33 -23.52 17.59
C VAL A 95 8.47 -22.54 18.74
N SER A 96 9.00 -23.01 19.87
CA SER A 96 9.15 -22.20 21.07
C SER A 96 10.58 -22.23 21.60
N ASN A 97 11.07 -21.07 22.03
CA ASN A 97 12.27 -20.92 22.85
C ASN A 97 11.91 -20.27 24.21
N SER A 98 12.91 -19.79 24.96
CA SER A 98 12.70 -19.10 26.24
C SER A 98 12.06 -17.71 26.12
N VAL A 99 11.90 -17.16 24.92
CA VAL A 99 11.34 -15.83 24.65
C VAL A 99 9.84 -15.91 24.36
N ALA A 100 9.46 -16.55 23.25
CA ALA A 100 8.06 -16.72 22.87
C ALA A 100 7.89 -17.85 21.82
N PRO A 101 6.70 -18.46 21.73
CA PRO A 101 6.35 -19.34 20.63
C PRO A 101 6.08 -18.56 19.33
N VAL A 102 6.54 -19.10 18.21
CA VAL A 102 6.22 -18.67 16.85
C VAL A 102 5.55 -19.83 16.11
N SER A 103 4.71 -19.53 15.12
CA SER A 103 4.02 -20.58 14.37
C SER A 103 3.87 -20.23 12.89
N ARG A 104 3.88 -21.26 12.05
CA ARG A 104 3.67 -21.17 10.60
C ARG A 104 2.75 -22.30 10.16
N SER A 105 1.78 -21.95 9.32
CA SER A 105 0.79 -22.88 8.78
C SER A 105 1.15 -23.33 7.37
N VAL A 106 0.78 -24.57 7.06
CA VAL A 106 0.84 -25.18 5.74
C VAL A 106 -0.58 -25.46 5.30
N HIS A 107 -0.95 -24.90 4.14
CA HIS A 107 -2.29 -25.05 3.56
C HIS A 107 -2.30 -26.21 2.58
N VAL A 108 -3.01 -27.29 2.93
CA VAL A 108 -3.14 -28.48 2.08
C VAL A 108 -4.54 -28.53 1.49
N THR A 109 -4.62 -28.45 0.17
CA THR A 109 -5.87 -28.58 -0.58
C THR A 109 -5.95 -29.98 -1.18
N VAL A 110 -7.02 -30.72 -0.89
CA VAL A 110 -7.22 -32.07 -1.43
C VAL A 110 -8.36 -32.04 -2.46
N VAL A 111 -8.08 -32.51 -3.67
CA VAL A 111 -9.03 -32.58 -4.77
C VAL A 111 -9.29 -34.02 -5.23
N GLU A 112 -10.43 -34.24 -5.87
CA GLU A 112 -10.77 -35.55 -6.43
C GLU A 112 -10.14 -35.73 -7.81
N PRO A 113 -9.43 -36.84 -8.07
CA PRO A 113 -8.87 -37.15 -9.38
C PRO A 113 -9.91 -37.06 -10.50
N GLY A 114 -9.54 -36.41 -11.61
CA GLY A 114 -10.37 -36.37 -12.82
C GLY A 114 -11.60 -35.45 -12.77
N THR A 115 -11.88 -34.79 -11.65
CA THR A 115 -13.01 -33.85 -11.52
C THR A 115 -12.60 -32.37 -11.56
N VAL A 116 -11.34 -32.08 -11.21
CA VAL A 116 -10.79 -30.73 -11.13
C VAL A 116 -9.65 -30.60 -12.12
N THR A 117 -9.71 -29.57 -12.96
CA THR A 117 -8.56 -29.13 -13.75
C THR A 117 -7.71 -28.21 -12.88
N LEU A 118 -6.41 -28.44 -12.82
CA LEU A 118 -5.47 -27.62 -12.04
C LEU A 118 -4.87 -26.53 -12.92
N CYS A 119 -4.54 -25.38 -12.33
CA CYS A 119 -3.52 -24.52 -12.91
C CYS A 119 -2.20 -25.30 -12.98
N PRO A 120 -1.48 -25.27 -14.12
CA PRO A 120 -0.26 -26.03 -14.30
C PRO A 120 0.87 -25.51 -13.39
N GLN A 121 1.84 -26.38 -13.09
CA GLN A 121 3.08 -25.94 -12.48
C GLN A 121 3.81 -24.94 -13.41
N SER A 122 4.39 -23.88 -12.84
CA SER A 122 5.06 -22.82 -13.60
C SER A 122 6.20 -22.20 -12.81
N ASP A 123 7.28 -21.81 -13.49
CA ASP A 123 8.39 -21.05 -12.90
C ASP A 123 8.33 -19.58 -13.35
N ASP A 124 7.37 -18.84 -12.80
CA ASP A 124 7.13 -17.43 -13.15
C ASP A 124 7.71 -16.52 -12.07
N PHE A 125 8.27 -15.36 -12.48
CA PHE A 125 8.84 -14.34 -11.57
C PHE A 125 9.96 -14.87 -10.64
N GLY A 126 10.63 -15.96 -11.03
CA GLY A 126 11.68 -16.57 -10.22
C GLY A 126 11.16 -17.40 -9.03
N VAL A 127 9.87 -17.74 -9.02
CA VAL A 127 9.22 -18.61 -8.02
C VAL A 127 8.69 -19.86 -8.71
N SER A 128 8.87 -21.02 -8.08
CA SER A 128 8.28 -22.27 -8.55
C SER A 128 6.88 -22.45 -7.96
N TRP A 129 5.87 -22.27 -8.80
CA TRP A 129 4.46 -22.39 -8.43
C TRP A 129 3.99 -23.83 -8.65
N PRO A 130 3.57 -24.56 -7.60
CA PRO A 130 3.09 -25.92 -7.75
C PRO A 130 1.74 -25.96 -8.50
N ALA A 131 1.47 -27.07 -9.20
CA ALA A 131 0.16 -27.28 -9.80
C ALA A 131 -0.94 -27.19 -8.73
N SER A 132 -1.97 -26.38 -8.97
CA SER A 132 -2.90 -25.97 -7.92
C SER A 132 -4.33 -25.89 -8.39
N ALA A 133 -5.26 -26.24 -7.51
CA ALA A 133 -6.69 -26.12 -7.78
C ALA A 133 -7.14 -24.66 -7.66
N SER A 134 -8.24 -24.32 -8.34
CA SER A 134 -8.85 -23.01 -8.19
C SER A 134 -9.36 -22.79 -6.77
N GLY A 135 -9.20 -21.57 -6.24
CA GLY A 135 -9.64 -21.26 -4.88
C GLY A 135 -8.72 -20.26 -4.17
N PRO A 136 -8.45 -20.45 -2.86
CA PRO A 136 -7.59 -19.55 -2.08
C PRO A 136 -6.18 -19.42 -2.66
N ALA A 137 -5.50 -18.35 -2.26
CA ALA A 137 -4.13 -18.10 -2.68
C ALA A 137 -3.20 -19.24 -2.27
N VAL A 138 -2.37 -19.67 -3.21
CA VAL A 138 -1.29 -20.63 -3.04
C VAL A 138 -0.06 -19.86 -2.60
N LEU A 139 0.57 -20.31 -1.52
CA LEU A 139 1.78 -19.69 -0.99
C LEU A 139 3.02 -20.38 -1.53
N ALA A 140 4.09 -19.61 -1.73
CA ALA A 140 5.40 -20.07 -2.14
C ALA A 140 6.50 -19.22 -1.48
N ASP A 141 7.73 -19.74 -1.43
CA ASP A 141 8.87 -18.94 -0.96
C ASP A 141 9.10 -17.73 -1.90
N CYS A 142 9.54 -16.62 -1.33
CA CYS A 142 9.87 -15.42 -2.09
C CYS A 142 11.05 -15.63 -3.06
N PRO A 143 11.06 -14.92 -4.21
CA PRO A 143 12.16 -14.96 -5.17
C PRO A 143 13.35 -14.15 -4.65
N LYS A 144 14.57 -14.71 -4.80
CA LYS A 144 15.77 -14.24 -4.07
C LYS A 144 15.52 -14.27 -2.54
N ARG A 145 16.55 -14.11 -1.72
CA ARG A 145 16.44 -14.26 -0.25
C ARG A 145 15.67 -13.12 0.45
N GLY A 146 14.58 -12.63 -0.14
CA GLY A 146 13.58 -11.84 0.57
C GLY A 146 12.90 -12.69 1.64
N THR A 147 12.49 -12.05 2.73
CA THR A 147 11.71 -12.70 3.80
C THR A 147 10.23 -12.58 3.51
N GLY A 148 9.41 -13.50 4.06
CA GLY A 148 7.96 -13.56 3.81
C GLY A 148 7.56 -14.67 2.87
N LEU A 149 6.35 -14.61 2.32
CA LEU A 149 5.85 -15.56 1.32
C LEU A 149 5.24 -14.83 0.11
N ALA A 150 5.52 -15.35 -1.08
CA ALA A 150 4.80 -14.95 -2.28
C ALA A 150 3.45 -15.68 -2.31
N SER A 151 2.42 -15.04 -2.87
CA SER A 151 1.11 -15.66 -3.04
C SER A 151 0.61 -15.57 -4.47
N ARG A 152 -0.17 -16.54 -4.93
CA ARG A 152 -0.77 -16.52 -6.26
C ARG A 152 -2.11 -17.24 -6.27
N ILE A 153 -3.08 -16.67 -6.98
CA ILE A 153 -4.43 -17.23 -7.07
C ILE A 153 -4.59 -17.96 -8.40
N CYS A 154 -5.09 -19.19 -8.32
CA CYS A 154 -5.62 -19.93 -9.46
C CYS A 154 -7.12 -19.62 -9.56
N GLU A 155 -7.55 -18.94 -10.62
CA GLU A 155 -8.94 -18.52 -10.83
C GLU A 155 -9.64 -19.44 -11.83
N GLN A 156 -10.93 -19.73 -11.60
CA GLN A 156 -11.77 -20.44 -12.57
C GLN A 156 -12.56 -19.40 -13.39
N ARG A 157 -12.10 -19.11 -14.62
CA ARG A 157 -12.78 -18.14 -15.50
C ARG A 157 -13.90 -18.74 -16.33
N ASP A 158 -13.65 -19.90 -16.93
CA ASP A 158 -14.62 -20.68 -17.72
C ASP A 158 -14.67 -22.12 -17.20
N PHE A 159 -15.75 -22.86 -17.47
CA PHE A 159 -15.85 -24.28 -17.11
C PHE A 159 -14.65 -25.09 -17.63
N GLY A 160 -13.80 -25.58 -16.71
CA GLY A 160 -12.66 -26.44 -17.02
C GLY A 160 -11.39 -25.72 -17.52
N ARG A 161 -11.33 -24.38 -17.47
CA ARG A 161 -10.13 -23.61 -17.81
C ARG A 161 -9.69 -22.73 -16.64
N PRO A 162 -8.93 -23.30 -15.68
CA PRO A 162 -8.32 -22.52 -14.63
C PRO A 162 -7.15 -21.70 -15.20
N GLU A 163 -6.97 -20.46 -14.71
CA GLU A 163 -5.90 -19.56 -15.12
C GLU A 163 -5.19 -18.99 -13.88
N TRP A 164 -3.87 -18.88 -13.97
CA TRP A 164 -3.09 -18.21 -12.95
C TRP A 164 -3.26 -16.70 -13.05
N LEU A 165 -3.66 -16.06 -11.95
CA LEU A 165 -3.60 -14.61 -11.83
C LEU A 165 -2.15 -14.14 -11.64
N VAL A 166 -1.96 -12.82 -11.74
CA VAL A 166 -0.68 -12.16 -11.41
C VAL A 166 -0.35 -12.47 -9.95
N PRO A 167 0.86 -12.98 -9.64
CA PRO A 167 1.24 -13.23 -8.25
C PRO A 167 1.40 -11.94 -7.46
N ASP A 168 1.25 -12.05 -6.15
CA ASP A 168 1.40 -10.98 -5.18
C ASP A 168 2.64 -11.22 -4.31
N PHE A 169 3.56 -10.26 -4.34
CA PHE A 169 4.81 -10.25 -3.60
C PHE A 169 4.81 -9.17 -2.50
N SER A 170 3.65 -8.66 -2.07
CA SER A 170 3.58 -7.63 -1.03
C SER A 170 4.15 -8.05 0.33
N ASP A 171 4.14 -9.35 0.63
CA ASP A 171 4.76 -9.91 1.84
C ASP A 171 6.24 -10.27 1.63
N CYS A 172 6.76 -10.20 0.40
CA CYS A 172 8.18 -10.43 0.12
C CYS A 172 9.00 -9.17 0.36
N VAL A 173 9.71 -9.11 1.49
CA VAL A 173 10.51 -7.95 1.89
C VAL A 173 12.01 -8.24 1.69
N PRO A 174 12.70 -7.49 0.81
CA PRO A 174 14.15 -7.58 0.63
C PRO A 174 14.92 -7.12 1.88
N GLU A 175 16.09 -7.72 2.12
CA GLU A 175 16.94 -7.40 3.28
C GLU A 175 17.30 -5.91 3.35
N GLU A 176 17.63 -5.28 2.21
CA GLU A 176 17.89 -3.84 2.12
C GLU A 176 16.71 -2.99 2.64
N VAL A 177 15.46 -3.41 2.38
CA VAL A 177 14.26 -2.69 2.83
C VAL A 177 14.01 -2.93 4.31
N ILE A 178 14.34 -4.11 4.83
CA ILE A 178 14.31 -4.40 6.27
C ILE A 178 15.28 -3.47 7.01
N GLU A 179 16.48 -3.26 6.48
CA GLU A 179 17.45 -2.33 7.05
C GLU A 179 16.92 -0.90 7.10
N ILE A 180 16.36 -0.40 5.99
CA ILE A 180 15.75 0.94 5.91
C ILE A 180 14.60 1.07 6.93
N THR A 181 13.77 0.04 7.07
CA THR A 181 12.66 0.01 8.04
C THR A 181 13.17 0.03 9.48
N ASN A 182 14.24 -0.70 9.77
CA ASN A 182 14.86 -0.73 11.09
C ASN A 182 15.52 0.61 11.45
N GLU A 183 16.15 1.27 10.47
CA GLU A 183 16.67 2.63 10.64
C GLU A 183 15.55 3.62 10.98
N PHE A 184 14.43 3.55 10.26
CA PHE A 184 13.26 4.37 10.57
C PHE A 184 12.73 4.10 11.98
N ARG A 185 12.46 2.83 12.33
CA ARG A 185 12.03 2.44 13.70
C ARG A 185 12.99 2.96 14.76
N GLY A 186 14.29 2.93 14.48
CA GLY A 186 15.32 3.51 15.33
C GLY A 186 15.02 4.97 15.68
N LEU A 187 14.66 5.79 14.69
CA LEU A 187 14.25 7.18 14.90
C LEU A 187 13.01 7.30 15.77
N THR A 188 12.01 6.46 15.52
CA THR A 188 10.72 6.48 16.25
C THR A 188 10.92 6.18 17.74
N TYR A 189 11.93 5.38 18.07
CA TYR A 189 12.31 5.04 19.44
C TYR A 189 13.30 6.04 20.06
N GLY A 190 13.69 7.11 19.34
CA GLY A 190 14.59 8.14 19.81
C GLY A 190 16.08 7.82 19.64
N TYR A 191 16.44 6.75 18.92
CA TYR A 191 17.83 6.46 18.61
C TYR A 191 18.34 7.40 17.51
N GLN A 192 19.21 8.34 17.88
CA GLN A 192 19.75 9.36 16.97
C GLN A 192 20.88 8.84 16.05
N LYS A 193 20.71 7.66 15.44
CA LYS A 193 21.70 7.07 14.53
C LYS A 193 21.59 7.61 13.09
N THR A 194 20.39 8.03 12.67
CA THR A 194 20.09 8.57 11.33
C THR A 194 19.12 9.77 11.45
N ASN A 195 18.50 10.23 10.37
CA ASN A 195 17.41 11.20 10.38
C ASN A 195 16.38 10.90 9.28
N GLY A 196 15.20 11.54 9.31
CA GLY A 196 14.12 11.28 8.36
C GLY A 196 14.51 11.52 6.89
N SER A 197 15.32 12.55 6.61
CA SER A 197 15.81 12.83 5.25
C SER A 197 16.66 11.70 4.70
N ASN A 198 17.52 11.11 5.52
CA ASN A 198 18.37 9.99 5.10
C ASN A 198 17.53 8.74 4.83
N VAL A 199 16.52 8.45 5.66
CA VAL A 199 15.60 7.33 5.44
C VAL A 199 14.83 7.51 4.11
N LEU A 200 14.33 8.71 3.83
CA LEU A 200 13.67 9.04 2.56
C LEU A 200 14.62 8.87 1.36
N GLN A 201 15.88 9.31 1.48
CA GLN A 201 16.88 9.12 0.44
C GLN A 201 17.18 7.63 0.21
N SER A 202 17.26 6.82 1.26
CA SER A 202 17.44 5.37 1.14
C SER A 202 16.24 4.71 0.44
N CYS A 203 15.01 5.11 0.77
CA CYS A 203 13.80 4.65 0.08
C CYS A 203 13.84 4.99 -1.42
N LEU A 204 14.16 6.25 -1.74
CA LEU A 204 14.27 6.72 -3.13
C LEU A 204 15.37 5.97 -3.89
N LYS A 205 16.54 5.76 -3.26
CA LYS A 205 17.64 5.00 -3.85
C LYS A 205 17.23 3.57 -4.15
N PHE A 206 16.58 2.89 -3.21
CA PHE A 206 16.09 1.53 -3.43
C PHE A 206 15.09 1.50 -4.59
N ALA A 207 14.09 2.39 -4.59
CA ALA A 207 13.05 2.44 -5.61
C ALA A 207 13.60 2.73 -7.01
N THR A 208 14.55 3.68 -7.11
CA THR A 208 15.16 4.04 -8.40
C THR A 208 16.07 2.93 -8.93
N THR A 209 16.81 2.25 -8.05
CA THR A 209 17.70 1.14 -8.44
C THR A 209 16.91 -0.06 -8.95
N HIS A 210 15.74 -0.33 -8.36
CA HIS A 210 14.89 -1.48 -8.69
C HIS A 210 13.71 -1.13 -9.61
N ALA A 211 13.65 0.07 -10.16
CA ALA A 211 12.50 0.58 -10.92
C ALA A 211 12.04 -0.35 -12.08
N ALA A 212 12.99 -1.05 -12.72
CA ALA A 212 12.70 -1.96 -13.82
C ALA A 212 12.50 -3.43 -13.39
N THR A 213 12.75 -3.75 -12.12
CA THR A 213 12.77 -5.14 -11.61
C THR A 213 11.80 -5.38 -10.47
N PHE A 214 10.99 -4.37 -10.09
CA PHE A 214 9.97 -4.52 -9.06
C PHE A 214 9.03 -5.68 -9.41
N LEU A 215 8.86 -6.57 -8.45
CA LEU A 215 7.84 -7.60 -8.50
C LEU A 215 6.47 -6.98 -8.17
N PRO A 216 5.37 -7.54 -8.69
CA PRO A 216 4.04 -7.07 -8.35
C PRO A 216 3.80 -7.06 -6.83
N GLY A 217 3.48 -5.91 -6.23
CA GLY A 217 3.26 -5.76 -4.79
C GLY A 217 4.50 -5.45 -3.94
N GLU A 218 5.72 -5.73 -4.42
CA GLU A 218 6.98 -5.54 -3.66
C GLU A 218 7.20 -4.08 -3.22
N GLY A 219 6.75 -3.11 -4.02
CA GLY A 219 6.83 -1.69 -3.66
C GLY A 219 5.91 -1.26 -2.50
N GLY A 220 4.95 -2.10 -2.10
CA GLY A 220 3.95 -1.79 -1.08
C GLY A 220 4.55 -1.45 0.28
N VAL A 221 5.61 -2.17 0.69
CA VAL A 221 6.29 -1.92 1.98
C VAL A 221 6.94 -0.52 2.04
N LEU A 222 7.47 -0.03 0.91
CA LEU A 222 8.05 1.32 0.84
C LEU A 222 6.96 2.38 0.95
N LEU A 223 5.81 2.15 0.30
CA LEU A 223 4.66 3.06 0.41
C LEU A 223 4.12 3.10 1.84
N ALA A 224 4.01 1.95 2.51
CA ALA A 224 3.61 1.87 3.91
C ALA A 224 4.60 2.61 4.82
N LEU A 225 5.90 2.46 4.58
CA LEU A 225 6.94 3.16 5.32
C LEU A 225 6.87 4.69 5.14
N LEU A 226 6.63 5.15 3.90
CA LEU A 226 6.44 6.58 3.62
C LEU A 226 5.19 7.13 4.30
N GLN A 227 4.10 6.37 4.29
CA GLN A 227 2.86 6.75 4.97
C GLN A 227 3.08 6.87 6.49
N GLU A 228 3.81 5.93 7.10
CA GLU A 228 4.13 5.97 8.53
C GLU A 228 5.01 7.18 8.87
N GLN A 229 6.01 7.48 8.03
CA GLN A 229 6.84 8.68 8.16
C GLN A 229 6.02 9.98 8.11
N ILE A 230 5.11 10.09 7.15
CA ILE A 230 4.24 11.27 7.01
C ILE A 230 3.37 11.43 8.26
N LYS A 231 2.77 10.33 8.73
CA LYS A 231 1.94 10.33 9.95
C LYS A 231 2.73 10.80 11.17
N GLN A 232 3.95 10.31 11.37
CA GLN A 232 4.78 10.74 12.48
C GLN A 232 5.17 12.22 12.42
N LEU A 233 5.48 12.73 11.23
CA LEU A 233 5.73 14.16 11.05
C LEU A 233 4.49 14.99 11.43
N GLN A 234 3.29 14.54 11.04
CA GLN A 234 2.03 15.19 11.43
C GLN A 234 1.84 15.19 12.95
N ASP A 235 2.05 14.05 13.62
CA ASP A 235 1.92 13.92 15.07
C ASP A 235 2.90 14.84 15.82
N LEU A 236 4.16 14.92 15.35
CA LEU A 236 5.18 15.81 15.92
C LEU A 236 4.82 17.29 15.76
N VAL A 237 4.31 17.69 14.60
CA VAL A 237 3.86 19.06 14.35
C VAL A 237 2.67 19.41 15.26
N GLN A 238 1.71 18.50 15.42
CA GLN A 238 0.56 18.71 16.30
C GLN A 238 0.98 18.82 17.78
N ALA A 239 1.91 17.97 18.23
CA ALA A 239 2.45 18.03 19.59
C ALA A 239 3.21 19.35 19.84
N ALA A 240 3.96 19.84 18.86
CA ALA A 240 4.64 21.14 18.96
C ALA A 240 3.66 22.32 19.00
N ALA A 241 2.55 22.24 18.27
CA ALA A 241 1.50 23.26 18.29
C ALA A 241 0.73 23.31 19.61
N LEU A 242 0.54 22.16 20.28
CA LEU A 242 -0.11 22.08 21.59
C LEU A 242 0.78 22.61 22.73
N ASN A 243 2.10 22.54 22.57
CA ASN A 243 3.10 22.91 23.58
C ASN A 243 3.58 24.37 23.43
N HIS A 244 2.70 25.32 23.13
CA HIS A 244 3.04 26.75 23.18
C HIS A 244 3.70 27.05 24.55
N GLU A 245 5.01 27.32 24.51
CA GLU A 245 6.01 27.32 25.59
C GLU A 245 6.90 26.07 25.72
N THR A 246 7.68 25.73 24.70
CA THR A 246 9.10 25.45 24.94
C THR A 246 9.96 25.58 23.67
N THR A 247 10.89 26.53 23.73
CA THR A 247 12.13 26.55 22.95
C THR A 247 12.87 25.23 23.15
N MET A 248 13.47 24.67 22.08
CA MET A 248 14.27 23.43 21.99
C MET A 248 13.55 22.21 21.39
N ALA A 249 13.13 22.32 20.12
CA ALA A 249 13.13 21.17 19.21
C ALA A 249 13.90 21.56 17.94
N ALA A 250 15.16 21.17 17.89
CA ALA A 250 16.04 21.33 16.73
C ALA A 250 15.71 20.26 15.66
N PRO A 251 16.23 20.40 14.43
CA PRO A 251 15.44 20.45 13.20
C PRO A 251 15.12 19.06 12.63
N ILE A 252 13.83 18.74 12.51
CA ILE A 252 13.35 17.69 11.58
C ILE A 252 12.46 18.32 10.47
N SER A 253 12.12 19.59 10.60
CA SER A 253 11.12 20.29 9.77
C SER A 253 11.63 20.92 8.47
N SER A 254 12.85 20.62 8.00
CA SER A 254 13.37 21.22 6.76
C SER A 254 13.57 20.25 5.58
N SER A 255 13.05 19.01 5.64
CA SER A 255 13.41 17.97 4.65
C SER A 255 12.29 17.31 3.85
N SER A 256 11.01 17.62 4.08
CA SER A 256 9.92 17.04 3.28
C SER A 256 9.81 17.65 1.87
N SER A 257 10.39 18.82 1.61
CA SER A 257 10.43 19.44 0.28
C SER A 257 11.72 19.18 -0.50
N SER A 258 12.76 18.58 0.12
CA SER A 258 14.08 18.36 -0.49
C SER A 258 14.37 16.89 -0.83
N ALA A 259 13.50 15.94 -0.48
CA ALA A 259 13.59 14.55 -0.92
C ALA A 259 13.22 14.36 -2.42
N LEU A 260 12.69 15.39 -3.07
CA LEU A 260 12.43 15.48 -4.51
C LEU A 260 13.20 16.67 -5.10
N GLY A 261 14.53 16.63 -4.98
CA GLY A 261 15.37 17.68 -5.57
C GLY A 261 15.39 17.60 -7.10
N PRO A 262 15.13 18.71 -7.83
CA PRO A 262 15.63 18.88 -9.18
C PRO A 262 17.12 19.29 -9.11
N ALA A 263 17.88 18.87 -10.11
CA ALA A 263 19.24 19.33 -10.31
C ALA A 263 19.28 20.85 -10.58
N ALA A 264 20.15 21.54 -9.84
CA ALA A 264 20.81 22.82 -10.13
C ALA A 264 19.97 24.10 -10.41
N GLY A 265 20.28 25.17 -9.66
CA GLY A 265 19.96 26.56 -10.01
C GLY A 265 19.98 27.53 -8.83
N SER A 266 20.98 28.40 -8.77
CA SER A 266 21.26 29.37 -7.70
C SER A 266 20.28 30.57 -7.67
N GLY A 267 19.94 31.05 -6.46
CA GLY A 267 19.77 32.49 -6.20
C GLY A 267 18.45 33.01 -5.62
N VAL A 268 18.62 33.86 -4.59
CA VAL A 268 17.78 35.03 -4.18
C VAL A 268 16.84 34.89 -2.97
N LYS A 269 16.89 35.94 -2.14
CA LYS A 269 16.37 36.14 -0.79
C LYS A 269 14.93 36.71 -0.76
N HIS A 270 14.20 36.28 0.27
CA HIS A 270 13.09 36.91 1.02
C HIS A 270 12.04 37.80 0.32
N ALA A 271 10.89 37.20 0.03
CA ALA A 271 9.52 37.61 0.42
C ALA A 271 8.57 36.52 -0.12
N ALA A 272 8.20 35.53 0.72
CA ALA A 272 7.64 34.26 0.27
C ALA A 272 6.15 34.36 -0.10
N SER A 273 5.85 34.81 -1.33
CA SER A 273 4.73 34.27 -2.08
C SER A 273 5.16 32.88 -2.57
N THR A 274 5.02 31.84 -1.75
CA THR A 274 5.46 30.49 -2.10
C THR A 274 4.44 29.80 -3.00
N THR A 275 4.51 30.10 -4.30
CA THR A 275 4.01 29.17 -5.32
C THR A 275 5.11 28.13 -5.54
N ALA A 276 4.81 26.86 -5.30
CA ALA A 276 5.75 25.77 -5.51
C ALA A 276 5.23 24.89 -6.66
N THR A 277 6.06 24.73 -7.69
CA THR A 277 5.77 23.86 -8.84
C THR A 277 6.86 22.82 -8.98
N HIS A 278 6.49 21.55 -8.89
CA HIS A 278 7.41 20.44 -9.06
C HIS A 278 6.86 19.54 -10.18
N GLN A 279 7.54 19.52 -11.32
CA GLN A 279 7.25 18.59 -12.40
C GLN A 279 8.25 17.44 -12.33
N LEU A 280 7.75 16.25 -12.02
CA LEU A 280 8.52 15.02 -12.03
C LEU A 280 8.06 14.17 -13.21
N ASN A 281 8.86 13.18 -13.60
CA ASN A 281 8.54 12.33 -14.74
C ASN A 281 7.18 11.60 -14.61
N SER A 282 6.72 11.38 -13.38
CA SER A 282 5.55 10.56 -13.06
C SER A 282 4.37 11.33 -12.49
N PHE A 283 4.55 12.57 -12.02
CA PHE A 283 3.46 13.43 -11.57
C PHE A 283 3.86 14.92 -11.60
N TYR A 284 2.84 15.76 -11.64
CA TYR A 284 2.94 17.21 -11.47
C TYR A 284 2.32 17.62 -10.14
N LEU A 285 3.03 18.43 -9.36
CA LEU A 285 2.57 19.00 -8.10
C LEU A 285 2.59 20.53 -8.19
N TYR A 286 1.44 21.12 -7.89
CA TYR A 286 1.24 22.57 -7.80
C TYR A 286 0.70 22.93 -6.42
N THR A 287 1.25 23.99 -5.84
CA THR A 287 0.77 24.50 -4.55
C THR A 287 0.75 26.03 -4.55
N GLU A 288 -0.36 26.61 -4.10
CA GLU A 288 -0.53 28.06 -3.93
C GLU A 288 -1.33 28.40 -2.65
N THR A 289 -1.01 29.54 -2.04
CA THR A 289 -1.78 30.11 -0.93
C THR A 289 -2.92 30.99 -1.43
N VAL A 290 -4.12 30.79 -0.88
CA VAL A 290 -5.29 31.62 -1.23
C VAL A 290 -5.15 32.99 -0.56
N LYS A 291 -4.91 34.03 -1.36
CA LYS A 291 -4.66 35.41 -0.88
C LYS A 291 -5.94 36.20 -0.59
N GLY A 292 -7.08 35.78 -1.14
CA GLY A 292 -8.36 36.47 -1.01
C GLY A 292 -9.43 35.88 -1.93
N LEU A 293 -10.68 36.35 -1.79
CA LEU A 293 -11.84 35.89 -2.58
C LEU A 293 -12.42 37.01 -3.48
N PRO A 294 -12.90 36.69 -4.70
CA PRO A 294 -12.91 35.36 -5.31
C PRO A 294 -11.50 34.89 -5.67
N PHE A 295 -11.29 33.58 -5.66
CA PHE A 295 -10.03 32.95 -6.05
C PHE A 295 -10.26 32.06 -7.26
N ASN A 296 -9.39 32.20 -8.26
CA ASN A 296 -9.44 31.42 -9.48
C ASN A 296 -8.06 30.83 -9.76
N LEU A 297 -8.02 29.53 -10.05
CA LEU A 297 -6.81 28.81 -10.46
C LEU A 297 -7.10 28.07 -11.76
N GLN A 298 -6.20 28.22 -12.73
CA GLN A 298 -6.27 27.54 -14.02
C GLN A 298 -4.93 26.87 -14.30
N ILE A 299 -4.97 25.57 -14.57
CA ILE A 299 -3.81 24.78 -14.92
C ILE A 299 -4.16 24.02 -16.21
N TYR A 300 -3.33 24.12 -17.23
CA TYR A 300 -3.58 23.49 -18.53
C TYR A 300 -2.26 23.19 -19.27
N GLY A 301 -2.36 22.41 -20.35
CA GLY A 301 -1.25 22.10 -21.25
C GLY A 301 -0.39 20.94 -20.75
N ASP A 302 0.91 20.95 -21.11
CA ASP A 302 1.85 19.87 -20.78
C ASP A 302 2.01 19.64 -19.27
N GLN A 303 1.70 20.64 -18.46
CA GLN A 303 1.76 20.58 -16.99
C GLN A 303 0.76 19.58 -16.41
N LEU A 304 -0.39 19.38 -17.06
CA LEU A 304 -1.42 18.41 -16.69
C LEU A 304 -1.50 17.24 -17.67
N TYR A 305 -0.45 16.98 -18.46
CA TYR A 305 -0.44 15.90 -19.44
C TYR A 305 -1.65 15.95 -20.40
N SER A 306 -1.95 17.16 -20.89
CA SER A 306 -3.06 17.51 -21.79
C SER A 306 -4.45 17.60 -21.15
N ASP A 307 -4.60 17.26 -19.87
CA ASP A 307 -5.82 17.56 -19.11
C ASP A 307 -5.87 19.06 -18.74
N GLN A 308 -7.03 19.53 -18.28
CA GLN A 308 -7.23 20.91 -17.85
C GLN A 308 -7.95 20.93 -16.51
N LEU A 309 -7.53 21.83 -15.62
CA LEU A 309 -8.16 22.05 -14.31
C LEU A 309 -8.45 23.53 -14.13
N TYR A 310 -9.69 23.81 -13.76
CA TYR A 310 -10.19 25.13 -13.39
C TYR A 310 -10.77 25.01 -11.99
N MET A 311 -10.36 25.89 -11.10
CA MET A 311 -10.85 25.95 -9.73
C MET A 311 -11.37 27.34 -9.47
N GLU A 312 -12.60 27.44 -8.96
CA GLU A 312 -13.25 28.69 -8.63
C GLU A 312 -13.75 28.64 -7.18
N MET A 313 -13.41 29.68 -6.43
CA MET A 313 -13.92 29.91 -5.08
C MET A 313 -14.60 31.27 -5.03
N ASP A 314 -15.92 31.23 -4.88
CA ASP A 314 -16.73 32.43 -4.86
C ASP A 314 -16.72 33.12 -3.50
N ARG A 315 -17.22 34.36 -3.49
CA ARG A 315 -17.43 35.12 -2.25
C ARG A 315 -18.62 34.56 -1.47
N SER A 316 -18.36 33.60 -0.59
CA SER A 316 -19.31 33.15 0.43
C SER A 316 -18.92 33.66 1.82
N ALA A 317 -19.91 33.87 2.69
CA ALA A 317 -19.67 34.33 4.06
C ALA A 317 -18.79 33.33 4.86
N SER A 318 -18.97 32.03 4.62
CA SER A 318 -18.17 30.96 5.25
C SER A 318 -16.71 30.99 4.80
N LEU A 319 -16.44 31.08 3.49
CA LEU A 319 -15.07 31.13 2.99
C LEU A 319 -14.34 32.43 3.35
N GLN A 320 -15.06 33.56 3.42
CA GLN A 320 -14.47 34.84 3.83
C GLN A 320 -13.94 34.80 5.26
N ASP A 321 -14.69 34.22 6.20
CA ASP A 321 -14.25 34.08 7.58
C ASP A 321 -13.03 33.14 7.71
N ILE A 322 -13.04 32.03 6.96
CA ILE A 322 -11.93 31.08 6.92
C ILE A 322 -10.65 31.72 6.37
N VAL A 323 -10.73 32.40 5.23
CA VAL A 323 -9.57 33.07 4.60
C VAL A 323 -9.08 34.26 5.46
N ALA A 324 -9.96 34.93 6.20
CA ALA A 324 -9.57 36.03 7.08
C ALA A 324 -8.83 35.55 8.35
N ASN A 325 -9.24 34.41 8.92
CA ASN A 325 -8.77 33.94 10.22
C ASN A 325 -7.60 32.93 10.14
N GLY A 326 -7.23 32.47 8.94
CA GLY A 326 -6.11 31.56 8.77
C GLY A 326 -5.44 31.66 7.41
N THR A 327 -4.69 30.62 7.07
CA THR A 327 -4.05 30.47 5.76
C THR A 327 -4.65 29.26 5.07
N VAL A 328 -5.22 29.46 3.88
CA VAL A 328 -5.72 28.37 3.04
C VAL A 328 -4.67 28.06 1.97
N LEU A 329 -4.33 26.78 1.84
CA LEU A 329 -3.39 26.26 0.86
C LEU A 329 -4.12 25.35 -0.11
N VAL A 330 -4.02 25.65 -1.41
CA VAL A 330 -4.50 24.80 -2.49
C VAL A 330 -3.34 23.95 -2.99
N THR A 331 -3.54 22.64 -3.05
CA THR A 331 -2.60 21.69 -3.63
C THR A 331 -3.28 20.92 -4.75
N VAL A 332 -2.66 20.87 -5.93
CA VAL A 332 -3.10 20.07 -7.07
C VAL A 332 -2.00 19.07 -7.43
N ILE A 333 -2.38 17.81 -7.60
CA ILE A 333 -1.48 16.74 -8.02
C ILE A 333 -2.09 16.06 -9.25
N SER A 334 -1.35 16.01 -10.36
CA SER A 334 -1.74 15.22 -11.53
C SER A 334 -0.78 14.06 -11.71
N TYR A 335 -1.32 12.85 -11.73
CA TYR A 335 -0.52 11.63 -11.83
C TYR A 335 -0.52 11.14 -13.27
N LYS A 336 0.69 10.98 -13.83
CA LYS A 336 0.84 10.61 -15.24
C LYS A 336 0.32 9.20 -15.54
N ASN A 337 0.74 8.23 -14.71
CA ASN A 337 0.54 6.79 -14.94
C ASN A 337 0.03 6.08 -13.69
N LEU A 338 -0.64 6.76 -12.74
CA LEU A 338 -1.08 6.09 -11.52
C LEU A 338 -2.12 4.99 -11.81
N THR A 339 -2.95 5.18 -12.84
CA THR A 339 -3.95 4.20 -13.30
C THR A 339 -3.34 2.86 -13.72
N SER A 340 -2.07 2.80 -14.14
CA SER A 340 -1.43 1.52 -14.50
C SER A 340 -1.18 0.61 -13.30
N PHE A 341 -1.21 1.16 -12.08
CA PHE A 341 -1.02 0.42 -10.83
C PHE A 341 -2.33 0.04 -10.16
N LEU A 342 -3.45 0.57 -10.65
CA LEU A 342 -4.76 0.25 -10.11
C LEU A 342 -5.39 -0.90 -10.94
N PRO A 343 -6.33 -1.67 -10.37
CA PRO A 343 -7.07 -2.68 -11.11
C PRO A 343 -7.62 -2.15 -12.44
N ARG A 344 -7.53 -2.94 -13.51
CA ARG A 344 -8.12 -2.56 -14.81
C ARG A 344 -9.64 -2.59 -14.78
N PHE A 345 -10.20 -3.44 -13.93
CA PHE A 345 -11.63 -3.61 -13.72
C PHE A 345 -11.93 -3.55 -12.23
N TYR A 346 -12.97 -2.80 -11.87
CA TYR A 346 -13.49 -2.75 -10.51
C TYR A 346 -14.94 -3.19 -10.50
N PHE A 347 -15.27 -3.92 -9.45
CA PHE A 347 -16.64 -4.21 -9.07
C PHE A 347 -16.96 -3.29 -7.91
N ALA A 348 -17.76 -2.25 -8.18
CA ALA A 348 -18.17 -1.31 -7.15
C ALA A 348 -19.68 -1.13 -7.17
N LYS A 349 -20.26 -1.06 -5.97
CA LYS A 349 -21.65 -0.64 -5.83
C LYS A 349 -21.75 0.83 -6.16
N ASN A 350 -22.66 1.17 -7.06
CA ASN A 350 -23.03 2.55 -7.25
C ASN A 350 -23.77 3.09 -6.01
N SER A 351 -24.12 4.37 -6.05
CA SER A 351 -24.84 5.10 -5.01
C SER A 351 -26.22 4.50 -4.66
N PHE A 352 -26.77 3.66 -5.54
CA PHE A 352 -28.04 2.95 -5.37
C PHE A 352 -27.86 1.49 -4.90
N GLY A 353 -26.62 1.06 -4.65
CA GLY A 353 -26.30 -0.29 -4.16
C GLY A 353 -26.21 -1.36 -5.23
N THR A 354 -26.30 -1.02 -6.53
CA THR A 354 -26.15 -1.98 -7.62
C THR A 354 -24.70 -2.15 -8.01
N ASP A 355 -24.25 -3.39 -8.19
CA ASP A 355 -22.90 -3.68 -8.67
C ASP A 355 -22.74 -3.26 -10.14
N ILE A 356 -21.73 -2.44 -10.40
CA ILE A 356 -21.38 -1.97 -11.75
C ILE A 356 -19.90 -2.24 -12.00
N ASP A 357 -19.62 -2.69 -13.22
CA ASP A 357 -18.26 -2.84 -13.73
C ASP A 357 -17.72 -1.47 -14.16
N TYR A 358 -16.56 -1.09 -13.62
CA TYR A 358 -15.86 0.14 -13.97
C TYR A 358 -14.46 -0.12 -14.52
N ILE A 359 -14.05 0.69 -15.50
CA ILE A 359 -12.68 0.74 -16.04
C ILE A 359 -12.19 2.20 -15.98
N PRO A 360 -10.98 2.51 -15.48
CA PRO A 360 -10.44 3.86 -15.55
C PRO A 360 -10.19 4.27 -17.01
N ALA A 361 -10.68 5.45 -17.37
CA ALA A 361 -10.62 5.99 -18.72
C ALA A 361 -9.65 7.17 -18.83
N SER A 362 -9.22 7.77 -17.72
CA SER A 362 -8.33 8.94 -17.71
C SER A 362 -7.21 8.79 -16.70
N LYS A 363 -6.30 9.77 -16.68
CA LYS A 363 -5.38 10.00 -15.57
C LYS A 363 -6.12 10.36 -14.29
N ILE A 364 -5.40 10.32 -13.17
CA ILE A 364 -5.91 10.71 -11.87
C ILE A 364 -5.39 12.10 -11.52
N ILE A 365 -6.29 12.96 -11.07
CA ILE A 365 -5.97 14.29 -10.55
C ILE A 365 -6.51 14.37 -9.13
N SER A 366 -5.75 14.97 -8.22
CA SER A 366 -6.20 15.28 -6.86
C SER A 366 -6.09 16.77 -6.61
N SER A 367 -7.09 17.35 -5.96
CA SER A 367 -7.02 18.71 -5.41
C SER A 367 -7.38 18.69 -3.94
N TRP A 368 -6.68 19.47 -3.14
CA TRP A 368 -6.89 19.53 -1.70
C TRP A 368 -6.79 20.96 -1.20
N LEU A 369 -7.75 21.35 -0.37
CA LEU A 369 -7.67 22.58 0.42
C LEU A 369 -7.30 22.26 1.86
N TYR A 370 -6.15 22.77 2.28
CA TYR A 370 -5.70 22.71 3.67
C TYR A 370 -5.89 24.07 4.32
N TYR A 371 -6.51 24.09 5.50
CA TYR A 371 -6.68 25.29 6.30
C TYR A 371 -5.78 25.23 7.52
N ALA A 372 -4.89 26.21 7.67
CA ALA A 372 -4.08 26.38 8.87
C ALA A 372 -4.60 27.57 9.68
N ASN A 373 -5.24 27.30 10.83
CA ASN A 373 -5.68 28.31 11.77
C ASN A 373 -4.46 28.94 12.49
N ARG A 374 -4.47 30.25 12.67
CA ARG A 374 -3.43 31.00 13.41
C ARG A 374 -3.33 30.61 14.89
N THR A 375 -4.34 29.95 15.46
CA THR A 375 -4.37 29.49 16.86
C THR A 375 -3.94 28.03 17.07
N GLY A 376 -3.44 27.35 16.03
CA GLY A 376 -2.66 26.11 16.15
C GLY A 376 -3.42 24.80 16.42
N SER A 377 -4.76 24.77 16.45
CA SER A 377 -5.46 23.57 16.95
C SER A 377 -5.90 22.53 15.91
N GLU A 378 -6.20 22.85 14.64
CA GLU A 378 -6.80 21.86 13.72
C GLU A 378 -6.43 22.10 12.24
N ALA A 379 -5.15 21.98 11.87
CA ALA A 379 -4.67 22.45 10.56
C ALA A 379 -4.68 21.42 9.39
N ASN A 380 -5.13 20.18 9.60
CA ASN A 380 -4.85 19.08 8.67
C ASN A 380 -6.07 18.35 8.10
N GLN A 381 -7.29 18.90 8.23
CA GLN A 381 -8.46 18.32 7.57
C GLN A 381 -8.78 19.07 6.27
N PRO A 382 -9.09 18.33 5.17
CA PRO A 382 -9.58 18.93 3.95
C PRO A 382 -10.80 19.79 4.24
N LEU A 383 -10.79 21.05 3.79
CA LEU A 383 -11.95 21.91 3.94
C LEU A 383 -13.07 21.42 3.01
N HIS A 384 -14.19 21.02 3.61
CA HIS A 384 -15.41 20.68 2.87
C HIS A 384 -16.23 21.94 2.59
N VAL A 385 -16.44 22.21 1.31
CA VAL A 385 -17.18 23.38 0.82
C VAL A 385 -18.31 22.88 -0.08
N PRO A 386 -19.53 23.46 0.01
CA PRO A 386 -20.62 23.13 -0.93
C PRO A 386 -20.22 23.40 -2.37
N LEU A 387 -20.70 22.56 -3.29
CA LEU A 387 -20.36 22.63 -4.72
C LEU A 387 -20.70 24.01 -5.32
N GLU A 388 -21.78 24.64 -4.86
CA GLU A 388 -22.22 25.95 -5.34
C GLU A 388 -21.34 27.10 -4.86
N ALA A 389 -20.61 26.91 -3.76
CA ALA A 389 -19.75 27.94 -3.18
C ALA A 389 -18.30 27.83 -3.67
N ALA A 390 -17.87 26.61 -3.97
CA ALA A 390 -16.60 26.35 -4.64
C ALA A 390 -16.58 24.96 -5.25
N HIS A 391 -16.10 24.86 -6.48
CA HIS A 391 -15.95 23.60 -7.20
C HIS A 391 -14.67 23.57 -8.01
N VAL A 392 -14.28 22.36 -8.39
CA VAL A 392 -13.23 22.13 -9.37
C VAL A 392 -13.88 21.59 -10.65
N GLU A 393 -13.53 22.19 -11.78
CA GLU A 393 -13.87 21.71 -13.10
C GLU A 393 -12.62 21.10 -13.75
N ILE A 394 -12.74 19.86 -14.19
CA ILE A 394 -11.62 19.13 -14.77
C ILE A 394 -12.05 18.61 -16.14
N VAL A 395 -11.31 18.97 -17.17
CA VAL A 395 -11.48 18.42 -18.52
C VAL A 395 -10.45 17.33 -18.72
N PHE A 396 -10.91 16.09 -18.72
CA PHE A 396 -10.09 14.90 -18.90
C PHE A 396 -10.08 14.46 -20.35
N GLN A 397 -8.88 14.21 -20.88
CA GLN A 397 -8.69 13.45 -22.10
C GLN A 397 -8.63 11.96 -21.78
N HIS A 398 -9.44 11.17 -22.47
CA HIS A 398 -9.48 9.73 -22.24
C HIS A 398 -8.22 9.04 -22.79
N GLU A 399 -7.65 8.16 -21.98
CA GLU A 399 -6.64 7.18 -22.38
C GLU A 399 -7.28 5.98 -23.10
N ASN A 400 -8.54 5.67 -22.74
CA ASN A 400 -9.35 4.61 -23.35
C ASN A 400 -10.68 5.21 -23.82
N SER A 401 -10.97 5.19 -25.12
CA SER A 401 -12.24 5.70 -25.64
C SER A 401 -13.42 4.81 -25.24
N PRO A 402 -14.58 5.38 -24.87
CA PRO A 402 -15.80 4.63 -24.61
C PRO A 402 -16.27 3.92 -25.88
N THR A 403 -16.90 2.76 -25.69
CA THR A 403 -17.60 2.03 -26.76
C THR A 403 -19.10 2.12 -26.55
N SER A 404 -19.90 1.58 -27.48
CA SER A 404 -21.38 1.63 -27.37
C SER A 404 -21.94 1.04 -26.06
N GLU A 405 -21.21 0.13 -25.42
CA GLU A 405 -21.58 -0.54 -24.18
C GLU A 405 -21.08 0.15 -22.91
N TRP A 406 -20.23 1.17 -23.03
CA TRP A 406 -19.55 1.79 -21.90
C TRP A 406 -19.78 3.30 -21.89
N ILE A 407 -20.24 3.84 -20.75
CA ILE A 407 -20.52 5.28 -20.60
C ILE A 407 -19.46 5.89 -19.68
N PRO A 408 -18.81 6.99 -20.08
CA PRO A 408 -17.91 7.72 -19.20
C PRO A 408 -18.68 8.45 -18.09
N LEU A 409 -18.20 8.32 -16.85
CA LEU A 409 -18.71 8.95 -15.63
C LEU A 409 -17.55 9.53 -14.81
N CYS A 410 -17.76 10.67 -14.17
CA CYS A 410 -16.80 11.26 -13.26
C CYS A 410 -16.81 10.51 -11.92
N GLY A 411 -15.67 9.95 -11.53
CA GLY A 411 -15.43 9.32 -10.24
C GLY A 411 -14.75 10.28 -9.26
N TYR A 412 -15.18 10.24 -8.01
CA TYR A 412 -14.68 11.05 -6.91
C TYR A 412 -14.38 10.19 -5.68
N ASP A 413 -13.24 10.44 -5.03
CA ASP A 413 -12.91 9.92 -3.70
C ASP A 413 -12.45 11.06 -2.78
N SER A 414 -13.12 11.23 -1.64
CA SER A 414 -12.80 12.24 -0.64
C SER A 414 -11.64 11.85 0.28
N LYS A 415 -11.24 10.58 0.31
CA LYS A 415 -10.21 10.05 1.21
C LYS A 415 -8.91 9.68 0.50
N ALA A 416 -8.94 9.59 -0.84
CA ALA A 416 -7.84 9.03 -1.63
C ALA A 416 -7.36 7.69 -1.07
N THR A 417 -8.31 6.84 -0.68
CA THR A 417 -7.98 5.49 -0.22
C THR A 417 -7.55 4.65 -1.41
N PHE A 418 -6.59 3.75 -1.21
CA PHE A 418 -6.27 2.71 -2.21
C PHE A 418 -7.41 1.68 -2.39
N GLU A 419 -8.54 1.86 -1.71
CA GLU A 419 -9.75 1.07 -1.87
C GLU A 419 -10.60 1.63 -3.00
N PRO A 420 -11.12 0.80 -3.92
CA PRO A 420 -11.85 1.25 -5.10
C PRO A 420 -13.28 1.69 -4.76
N THR A 421 -13.40 2.83 -4.09
CA THR A 421 -14.66 3.38 -3.59
C THR A 421 -15.04 4.67 -4.31
N TRP A 422 -14.91 4.68 -5.64
CA TRP A 422 -15.25 5.83 -6.46
C TRP A 422 -16.75 6.14 -6.39
N ARG A 423 -17.07 7.38 -6.00
CA ARG A 423 -18.43 7.92 -6.00
C ARG A 423 -18.67 8.66 -7.29
N THR A 424 -19.68 8.24 -8.04
CA THR A 424 -20.05 8.85 -9.33
C THR A 424 -21.22 9.82 -9.23
N ASP A 425 -21.88 9.90 -8.06
CA ASP A 425 -23.02 10.78 -7.78
C ASP A 425 -22.63 12.15 -7.19
N LEU A 426 -21.37 12.32 -6.80
CA LEU A 426 -20.89 13.55 -6.18
C LEU A 426 -20.31 14.55 -7.20
N CYS A 427 -20.14 14.13 -8.44
CA CYS A 427 -19.69 14.97 -9.55
C CYS A 427 -20.75 15.05 -10.64
N ILE A 428 -20.84 16.19 -11.31
CA ILE A 428 -21.59 16.34 -12.54
C ILE A 428 -20.68 15.92 -13.70
N THR A 429 -21.19 15.03 -14.55
CA THR A 429 -20.47 14.51 -15.73
C THR A 429 -21.02 15.16 -16.99
N GLU A 430 -20.17 15.83 -17.75
CA GLU A 430 -20.48 16.40 -19.07
C GLU A 430 -19.60 15.76 -20.15
N ASN A 431 -20.19 15.02 -21.08
CA ASN A 431 -19.46 14.39 -22.17
C ASN A 431 -19.37 15.34 -23.36
N LEU A 432 -18.23 16.01 -23.50
CA LEU A 432 -18.03 17.05 -24.51
C LEU A 432 -17.79 16.44 -25.90
N LEU A 433 -16.98 15.39 -25.96
CA LEU A 433 -16.66 14.61 -27.16
C LEU A 433 -16.52 13.13 -26.78
N GLU A 434 -16.39 12.24 -27.76
CA GLU A 434 -16.23 10.79 -27.51
C GLU A 434 -15.09 10.48 -26.53
N ASN A 435 -13.98 11.22 -26.61
CA ASN A 435 -12.77 11.01 -25.80
C ASN A 435 -12.47 12.15 -24.82
N ILE A 436 -13.43 13.04 -24.56
CA ILE A 436 -13.25 14.18 -23.65
C ILE A 436 -14.48 14.31 -22.74
N THR A 437 -14.24 14.21 -21.44
CA THR A 437 -15.26 14.39 -20.40
C THR A 437 -14.86 15.54 -19.49
N ARG A 438 -15.82 16.41 -19.19
CA ARG A 438 -15.70 17.44 -18.17
C ARG A 438 -16.38 16.97 -16.89
N CYS A 439 -15.68 17.12 -15.78
CA CYS A 439 -16.13 16.77 -14.45
C CYS A 439 -16.21 18.02 -13.60
N ILE A 440 -17.39 18.28 -13.02
CA ILE A 440 -17.60 19.37 -12.05
C ILE A 440 -17.80 18.71 -10.69
N CYS A 441 -16.85 18.90 -9.80
CA CYS A 441 -16.72 18.12 -8.57
C CYS A 441 -16.46 18.99 -7.34
N PRO A 442 -16.62 18.44 -6.12
CA PRO A 442 -16.20 19.10 -4.89
C PRO A 442 -14.71 19.49 -4.96
N LEU A 443 -14.39 20.65 -4.38
CA LEU A 443 -13.06 21.27 -4.46
C LEU A 443 -11.90 20.41 -3.90
N SER A 444 -12.20 19.55 -2.92
CA SER A 444 -11.22 18.66 -2.28
C SER A 444 -11.55 17.20 -2.54
N GLY A 445 -10.62 16.47 -3.15
CA GLY A 445 -10.66 15.03 -3.37
C GLY A 445 -9.75 14.57 -4.51
N THR A 446 -9.94 13.31 -4.90
CA THR A 446 -9.29 12.68 -6.04
C THR A 446 -10.32 12.35 -7.10
N PHE A 447 -9.97 12.60 -8.36
CA PHE A 447 -10.88 12.55 -9.51
C PHE A 447 -10.30 11.70 -10.63
N VAL A 448 -11.19 11.00 -11.33
CA VAL A 448 -10.89 10.15 -12.48
C VAL A 448 -12.13 10.02 -13.36
N VAL A 449 -11.97 9.79 -14.66
CA VAL A 449 -13.07 9.33 -15.52
C VAL A 449 -13.11 7.81 -15.47
N LEU A 450 -14.29 7.25 -15.21
CA LEU A 450 -14.56 5.82 -15.24
C LEU A 450 -15.47 5.50 -16.41
N LEU A 451 -15.18 4.46 -17.17
CA LEU A 451 -16.12 3.82 -18.07
C LEU A 451 -16.98 2.86 -17.25
N ALA A 452 -18.27 3.14 -17.16
CA ALA A 452 -19.27 2.28 -16.54
C ALA A 452 -19.99 1.45 -17.59
N LYS A 453 -20.12 0.15 -17.37
CA LYS A 453 -20.85 -0.73 -18.29
C LYS A 453 -22.34 -0.40 -18.28
N LYS A 454 -22.94 -0.25 -19.46
CA LYS A 454 -24.39 -0.07 -19.61
C LYS A 454 -25.11 -1.32 -19.11
N ASN A 455 -25.80 -1.20 -17.98
CA ASN A 455 -26.78 -2.19 -17.56
C ASN A 455 -28.11 -1.87 -18.26
N TYR A 456 -28.48 -2.67 -19.26
CA TYR A 456 -29.73 -2.50 -20.03
C TYR A 456 -31.02 -2.66 -19.20
N ASN A 457 -30.93 -3.00 -17.91
CA ASN A 457 -32.07 -3.31 -17.05
C ASN A 457 -32.48 -2.18 -16.09
N TYR A 458 -31.81 -1.02 -16.06
CA TYR A 458 -32.03 0.01 -15.04
C TYR A 458 -31.99 1.48 -15.53
N TRP A 459 -32.13 1.71 -16.84
CA TRP A 459 -32.30 3.06 -17.42
C TRP A 459 -33.68 3.24 -18.01
#